data_AF-A0A7R9PD50-F1
#
_entry.id   AF-A0A7R9PD50-F1
#
_cell.length_a   1.000
_cell.length_b   1.000
_cell.length_c   1.000
_cell.angle_alpha   90.00
_cell.angle_beta   90.00
_cell.angle_gamma   90.00
#
_symmetry.space_group_name_H-M   'P 1'
#
loop_
_entity.id
_entity.type
_entity.pdbx_description
1 polymer ?
#
loop_
_entity_poly.entity_id
_entity_poly.type
_entity_poly.pdbx_seq_one_letter_code
_entity_poly.pdbx_strand_id
1 'polypeptide(L)' 'MITLRRMVSIWTNFAKTGNPSAGLDILWRPNTVGDHFYLKIDADLSLEKDLEKERMAFWDEIYNSVGK' A
#
# COMPACT_ATOMS: atom_id res chain seq x y z
N MET A 1 3.96 10.75 18.60
CA MET A 1 2.59 10.19 18.71
C MET A 1 1.74 10.31 17.45
N ILE A 2 2.08 11.16 16.45
CA ILE A 2 1.30 11.33 15.21
C ILE A 2 1.14 10.01 14.43
N THR A 3 2.24 9.27 14.23
CA THR A 3 2.22 7.98 13.51
C THR A 3 1.33 6.95 14.18
N LEU A 4 1.35 6.83 15.52
CA LEU A 4 0.48 5.91 16.25
C LEU A 4 -1.01 6.21 15.99
N ARG A 5 -1.43 7.47 16.19
CA ARG A 5 -2.82 7.88 15.96
C ARG A 5 -3.24 7.63 14.51
N ARG A 6 -2.39 8.00 13.56
CA ARG A 6 -2.60 7.79 12.12
C ARG A 6 -2.80 6.31 11.79
N MET A 7 -1.94 5.43 12.31
CA MET A 7 -2.07 3.98 12.09
C MET A 7 -3.35 3.40 12.69
N VAL A 8 -3.67 3.73 13.94
CA VAL A 8 -4.89 3.23 14.59
C VAL A 8 -6.14 3.73 13.85
N SER A 9 -6.17 5.00 13.41
CA SER A 9 -7.27 5.55 12.62
C SER A 9 -7.45 4.83 11.29
N ILE A 10 -6.37 4.63 10.52
CA ILE A 10 -6.39 3.90 9.23
C ILE A 10 -7.01 2.51 9.39
N TRP A 11 -6.51 1.73 10.36
CA TRP A 11 -7.01 0.38 10.63
C TRP A 11 -8.48 0.38 11.10
N THR A 12 -8.83 1.30 11.99
CA THR A 12 -10.20 1.43 12.51
C THR A 12 -11.20 1.79 11.40
N ASN A 13 -10.82 2.69 10.50
CA ASN A 13 -11.67 3.11 9.38
C ASN A 13 -11.89 1.98 8.39
N PHE A 14 -10.83 1.22 8.08
CA PHE A 14 -10.94 0.02 7.27
C PHE A 14 -11.90 -1.00 7.89
N ALA A 15 -11.73 -1.32 9.19
CA ALA A 15 -12.60 -2.27 9.88
C ALA A 15 -14.08 -1.84 9.92
N LYS A 16 -14.34 -0.52 10.04
CA LYS A 16 -15.71 0.03 10.09
C LYS A 16 -16.39 0.12 8.73
N THR A 17 -15.65 0.45 7.67
CA THR A 17 -16.24 0.92 6.40
C THR A 17 -15.70 0.23 5.16
N GLY A 18 -14.63 -0.57 5.28
CA GLY A 18 -13.86 -1.06 4.15
C GLY A 18 -12.97 -0.01 3.47
N ASN A 19 -13.05 1.27 3.87
CA ASN A 19 -12.22 2.34 3.32
C ASN A 19 -11.19 2.86 4.35
N PRO A 20 -9.89 2.57 4.18
CA PRO A 20 -8.85 3.03 5.12
C PRO A 20 -8.59 4.54 5.05
N SER A 21 -8.99 5.21 3.96
CA SER A 21 -8.73 6.63 3.73
C SER A 21 -9.77 7.58 4.33
N ALA A 22 -10.82 7.07 4.98
CA ALA A 22 -11.86 7.90 5.54
C ALA A 22 -11.28 8.89 6.57
N GLY A 23 -11.39 10.20 6.30
CA GLY A 23 -10.84 11.23 7.19
C GLY A 23 -9.32 11.42 7.12
N LEU A 24 -8.65 10.91 6.07
CA LEU A 24 -7.29 11.31 5.70
C LEU A 24 -7.35 12.41 4.62
N ASP A 25 -6.35 13.29 4.61
CA ASP A 25 -6.18 14.31 3.55
C ASP A 25 -5.71 13.71 2.21
N ILE A 26 -5.43 12.41 2.18
CA ILE A 26 -4.98 11.68 0.99
C ILE A 26 -5.94 10.52 0.68
N LEU A 27 -6.33 10.42 -0.59
CA LEU A 27 -7.11 9.30 -1.09
C LEU A 27 -6.20 8.10 -1.33
N TRP A 28 -6.23 7.13 -0.42
CA TRP A 28 -5.57 5.84 -0.62
C TRP A 28 -6.33 5.01 -1.66
N ARG A 29 -5.83 5.02 -2.90
CA ARG A 29 -6.41 4.25 -4.00
C ARG A 29 -6.19 2.74 -3.82
N PRO A 30 -7.15 1.89 -4.23
CA PRO A 30 -6.99 0.44 -4.16
C PRO A 30 -5.81 -0.06 -4.99
N ASN A 31 -5.19 -1.14 -4.53
CA ASN A 31 -4.27 -1.95 -5.33
C ASN A 31 -5.07 -2.83 -6.31
N THR A 32 -4.75 -2.76 -7.59
CA THR A 32 -5.37 -3.57 -8.66
C THR A 32 -4.29 -4.24 -9.51
N VAL A 33 -4.70 -5.15 -10.39
CA VAL A 33 -3.77 -5.89 -11.29
C VAL A 33 -2.99 -4.95 -12.22
N GLY A 34 -3.55 -3.81 -12.64
CA GLY A 34 -2.86 -2.84 -13.50
C GLY A 34 -2.26 -1.65 -12.74
N ASP A 35 -2.72 -1.41 -11.51
CA ASP A 35 -2.34 -0.28 -10.70
C ASP A 35 -1.96 -0.69 -9.28
N HIS A 36 -0.65 -0.90 -9.07
CA HIS A 36 -0.08 -1.29 -7.79
C HIS A 36 0.14 -0.12 -6.84
N PHE A 37 -0.94 0.59 -6.51
CA PHE A 37 -0.90 1.69 -5.54
C PHE A 37 -0.67 1.19 -4.11
N TYR A 38 0.16 1.92 -3.37
CA TYR A 38 0.32 1.77 -1.93
C TYR A 38 0.41 3.13 -1.24
N LEU A 39 0.07 3.17 0.04
CA LEU A 39 0.28 4.34 0.88
C LEU A 39 1.64 4.22 1.57
N LYS A 40 2.58 5.10 1.25
CA LYS A 40 3.81 5.25 2.01
C LYS A 40 3.49 5.99 3.31
N ILE A 41 3.75 5.33 4.43
CA ILE A 41 3.50 5.86 5.76
C ILE A 41 4.84 6.28 6.35
N ASP A 42 5.15 7.57 6.19
CA ASP A 42 6.34 8.22 6.75
C ASP A 42 5.89 9.43 7.61
N ALA A 43 6.80 10.37 7.87
CA ALA A 43 6.46 11.69 8.45
C ALA A 43 5.22 12.29 7.75
N ASP A 44 5.26 12.27 6.42
CA ASP A 44 4.14 12.60 5.54
C ASP A 44 3.58 11.35 4.87
N LEU A 45 2.29 11.40 4.54
CA LEU A 45 1.64 10.36 3.75
C LEU A 45 1.80 10.68 2.26
N SER A 46 2.23 9.69 1.48
CA SER A 46 2.22 9.77 0.01
C SER A 46 1.59 8.53 -0.60
N LEU A 47 0.83 8.73 -1.68
CA LEU A 47 0.35 7.64 -2.51
C LEU A 47 1.40 7.37 -3.57
N GLU A 48 1.97 6.19 -3.56
CA GLU A 48 3.01 5.76 -4.49
C GLU A 48 2.57 4.50 -5.24
N LYS A 49 3.33 4.09 -6.25
CA LYS A 49 3.01 2.97 -7.13
C LYS A 49 4.23 2.09 -7.34
N ASP A 50 4.01 0.81 -7.61
CA ASP A 50 5.03 -0.18 -7.99
C ASP A 50 6.11 -0.34 -6.90
N LEU A 51 5.66 -0.66 -5.68
CA LEU A 51 6.55 -0.89 -4.54
C LEU A 51 7.63 -1.91 -4.91
N GLU A 52 8.89 -1.48 -4.90
CA GLU A 52 10.05 -2.35 -5.03
C GLU A 52 10.04 -3.16 -6.34
N LYS A 53 9.56 -2.53 -7.42
CA LYS A 53 9.35 -3.12 -8.75
C LYS A 53 10.50 -3.99 -9.24
N GLU A 54 11.72 -3.49 -9.16
CA GLU A 54 12.92 -4.20 -9.67
C GLU A 54 13.17 -5.49 -8.87
N ARG A 55 12.99 -5.44 -7.55
CA ARG A 55 13.12 -6.62 -6.69
C ARG A 55 12.02 -7.63 -6.95
N MET A 56 10.77 -7.16 -7.14
CA MET A 56 9.66 -8.05 -7.48
C MET A 56 9.91 -8.74 -8.83
N ALA A 57 10.32 -7.98 -9.85
CA ALA A 57 10.64 -8.53 -11.17
C ALA A 57 11.76 -9.57 -11.13
N PHE A 58 12.81 -9.33 -10.33
CA PHE A 58 13.88 -10.31 -10.12
C PHE A 58 13.36 -11.64 -9.55
N TRP A 59 12.48 -11.60 -8.55
CA TRP A 59 11.92 -12.82 -7.97
C TRP A 59 10.91 -13.51 -8.90
N ASP A 60 10.12 -12.74 -9.65
CA ASP A 60 9.22 -13.29 -10.67
C ASP A 60 10.01 -14.03 -11.75
N GLU A 61 11.16 -13.49 -12.20
CA GLU A 61 12.04 -14.16 -13.16
C GLU A 61 12.56 -15.51 -12.61
N ILE A 62 13.06 -15.52 -11.37
CA ILE A 62 13.52 -16.76 -10.73
C ILE A 62 12.39 -17.77 -10.62
N TYR A 63 11.23 -17.35 -10.09
CA TYR A 63 10.08 -18.24 -9.89
C TYR A 63 9.61 -18.87 -11.20
N ASN A 64 9.52 -18.06 -12.26
CA ASN A 64 9.12 -18.52 -13.60
C ASN A 64 10.18 -19.40 -14.28
N SER A 65 11.46 -19.26 -13.91
CA SER A 65 12.56 -20.08 -14.47
C SER A 65 12.68 -21.46 -13.82
N VAL A 66 12.32 -21.59 -12.54
CA VAL A 66 12.43 -22.85 -11.76
C VAL A 66 11.08 -23.60 -11.72
N GLY A 67 9.97 -22.90 -11.87
CA GLY A 67 8.63 -23.47 -11.92
C GLY A 67 8.28 -24.11 -13.27
N LYS A 68 8.96 -25.21 -13.63
CA LYS A 68 8.50 -26.23 -14.59
C LYS A 68 8.88 -27.63 -14.13
#